data_AF-A0AAX4JBK3-F1
#
_entry.id   AF-A0AAX4JBK3-F1
#
_cell.length_a   1.000
_cell.length_b   1.000
_cell.length_c   1.000
_cell.angle_alpha   90.00
_cell.angle_beta   90.00
_cell.angle_gamma   90.00
#
_symmetry.space_group_name_H-M   'P 1'
#
loop_
_entity.id
_entity.type
_entity.pdbx_description
1 polymer ?
#
loop_
_entity_poly.entity_id
_entity_poly.type
_entity_poly.pdbx_seq_one_letter_code
_entity_poly.pdbx_strand_id
1 'polypeptide(L)'
;MDIKYSKNEDEKYVEALFGLLRMRKDKKVYPKKLNFTRIQLFVLKKIFRLTVYPSKDLKNDIASILNLSTCSIDDWFVNERKLCLRPSTTNKLYAVVTPRKLLQIYNDALYIYLQ
;
A
#
# COMPACT_ATOMS: atom_id res chain seq x y z
N MET A 1 9.54 -15.49 -33.84
CA MET A 1 8.30 -15.67 -33.04
C MET A 1 8.46 -14.87 -31.77
N ASP A 2 7.76 -13.74 -31.70
CA ASP A 2 7.88 -12.72 -30.67
C ASP A 2 7.37 -13.19 -29.30
N ILE A 3 8.28 -13.29 -28.34
CA ILE A 3 7.93 -13.45 -26.92
C ILE A 3 7.61 -12.05 -26.38
N LYS A 4 6.41 -11.56 -26.67
CA LYS A 4 5.83 -10.38 -26.00
C LYS A 4 4.52 -10.79 -25.32
N TYR A 5 4.40 -10.40 -24.06
CA TYR A 5 3.21 -10.43 -23.19
C TYR A 5 2.89 -11.74 -22.43
N SER A 6 3.70 -12.07 -21.43
CA SER A 6 3.18 -12.69 -20.20
C SER A 6 3.49 -11.80 -19.01
N LYS A 7 2.54 -10.93 -18.62
CA LYS A 7 2.48 -10.43 -17.26
C LYS A 7 2.33 -11.67 -16.37
N ASN A 8 3.39 -12.01 -15.62
CA ASN A 8 3.54 -13.14 -14.69
C ASN A 8 2.20 -13.55 -14.08
N GLU A 9 1.83 -14.83 -14.19
CA GLU A 9 0.60 -15.39 -13.62
C GLU A 9 0.40 -15.03 -12.14
N ASP A 10 1.50 -14.95 -11.39
CA ASP A 10 1.54 -14.46 -10.02
C ASP A 10 0.88 -13.08 -9.84
N GLU A 11 1.14 -12.13 -10.74
CA GLU A 11 0.60 -10.79 -10.63
C GLU A 11 -0.91 -10.80 -10.86
N LYS A 12 -1.38 -11.62 -11.81
CA LYS A 12 -2.83 -11.80 -12.06
C LYS A 12 -3.52 -12.43 -10.86
N TYR A 13 -2.90 -13.42 -10.22
CA TYR A 13 -3.43 -14.04 -9.01
C TYR A 13 -3.52 -13.03 -7.86
N VAL A 14 -2.48 -12.23 -7.66
CA VAL A 14 -2.49 -11.20 -6.61
C VAL A 14 -3.53 -10.10 -6.92
N GLU A 15 -3.63 -9.64 -8.17
CA GLU A 15 -4.69 -8.72 -8.61
C GLU A 15 -6.09 -9.29 -8.30
N ALA A 16 -6.33 -10.56 -8.60
CA ALA A 16 -7.58 -11.24 -8.27
C ALA A 16 -7.82 -11.30 -6.76
N LEU A 17 -6.80 -11.61 -5.95
CA LEU A 17 -6.88 -11.61 -4.50
C LEU A 17 -7.29 -10.23 -3.96
N PHE A 18 -6.68 -9.14 -4.43
CA PHE A 18 -7.09 -7.79 -4.06
C PHE A 18 -8.54 -7.50 -4.49
N GLY A 19 -8.96 -7.96 -5.67
CA GLY A 19 -10.36 -7.91 -6.11
C GLY A 19 -11.31 -8.58 -5.12
N LEU A 20 -11.01 -9.80 -4.68
CA LEU A 20 -11.80 -10.53 -3.70
C LEU A 20 -11.83 -9.82 -2.33
N LEU A 21 -10.70 -9.28 -1.87
CA LEU A 21 -10.62 -8.51 -0.63
C LEU A 21 -11.49 -7.24 -0.69
N ARG A 22 -11.57 -6.57 -1.84
CA ARG A 22 -12.45 -5.40 -2.04
C ARG A 22 -13.93 -5.76 -1.99
N MET A 23 -14.29 -6.96 -2.46
CA MET A 23 -15.67 -7.45 -2.47
C MET A 23 -16.17 -7.82 -1.07
N ARG A 24 -15.25 -8.13 -0.14
CA ARG A 24 -15.57 -8.37 1.26
C ARG A 24 -15.98 -7.03 1.91
N LYS A 25 -17.30 -6.78 1.95
CA LYS A 25 -17.93 -5.58 2.55
C LYS A 25 -17.90 -5.61 4.08
N ASP A 26 -16.74 -5.89 4.67
CA ASP A 26 -16.56 -5.66 6.09
C ASP A 26 -16.68 -4.15 6.35
N LYS A 27 -17.29 -3.74 7.47
CA LYS A 27 -17.40 -2.32 7.83
C LYS A 27 -15.99 -1.75 7.89
N LYS A 28 -15.58 -0.98 6.87
CA LYS A 28 -14.25 -0.34 6.83
C LYS A 28 -14.04 0.38 8.15
N VAL A 29 -12.96 0.04 8.83
CA VAL A 29 -12.66 0.63 10.14
C VAL A 29 -12.29 2.09 9.88
N TYR A 30 -13.10 3.00 10.43
CA TYR A 30 -12.75 4.41 10.57
C TYR A 30 -12.12 4.54 11.96
N PRO A 31 -10.78 4.46 12.10
CA PRO A 31 -10.17 4.59 13.41
C PRO A 31 -10.53 5.97 13.97
N LYS A 32 -11.26 6.01 15.10
CA LYS A 32 -11.43 7.23 15.88
C LYS A 32 -10.03 7.66 16.33
N LYS A 33 -9.48 8.70 15.68
CA LYS A 33 -8.11 9.22 15.86
C LYS A 33 -7.01 8.16 15.65
N LEU A 34 -6.58 8.00 14.39
CA LEU A 34 -5.21 7.70 13.92
C LEU A 34 -4.33 6.65 14.66
N ASN A 35 -4.90 5.68 15.36
CA ASN A 35 -4.13 4.57 15.93
C ASN A 35 -3.91 3.47 14.87
N PHE A 36 -3.04 3.74 13.91
CA PHE A 36 -2.55 2.71 12.99
C PHE A 36 -1.74 1.66 13.77
N THR A 37 -1.94 0.38 13.46
CA THR A 37 -1.12 -0.69 14.04
C THR A 37 0.33 -0.61 13.55
N ARG A 38 1.24 -1.29 14.23
CA ARG A 38 2.66 -1.36 13.82
C ARG A 38 2.82 -1.89 12.39
N ILE A 39 2.03 -2.91 12.03
CA ILE A 39 1.97 -3.48 10.67
C ILE A 39 1.49 -2.42 9.67
N GLN A 40 0.38 -1.73 9.95
CA GLN A 40 -0.17 -0.70 9.07
C GLN A 40 0.83 0.44 8.83
N LEU A 41 1.47 0.95 9.90
CA LEU A 41 2.48 2.00 9.80
C LEU A 41 3.71 1.55 9.01
N PHE A 42 4.17 0.32 9.20
CA PHE A 42 5.32 -0.21 8.47
C PHE A 42 5.05 -0.23 6.97
N VAL A 43 3.90 -0.78 6.57
CA VAL A 43 3.49 -0.86 5.16
C VAL A 43 3.36 0.53 4.56
N LEU A 44 2.64 1.43 5.22
CA LEU A 44 2.45 2.82 4.76
C LEU A 44 3.80 3.54 4.57
N LYS A 45 4.72 3.44 5.53
CA LYS A 45 6.06 4.05 5.44
C LYS A 45 6.92 3.44 4.34
N LYS A 46 6.88 2.11 4.15
CA LYS A 46 7.60 1.44 3.06
C LYS A 46 7.10 1.92 1.70
N ILE A 47 5.79 2.01 1.52
CA ILE A 47 5.20 2.52 0.27
C ILE A 47 5.55 3.99 0.07
N PHE A 48 5.47 4.82 1.11
CA PHE A 48 5.83 6.24 1.03
C PHE A 48 7.27 6.48 0.53
N ARG A 49 8.19 5.57 0.88
CA ARG A 49 9.57 5.61 0.38
C ARG A 49 9.69 5.29 -1.11
N LEU A 50 8.76 4.49 -1.66
CA LEU A 50 8.70 4.12 -3.08
C LEU A 50 7.92 5.14 -3.91
N THR A 51 6.82 5.65 -3.36
CA THR A 51 5.99 6.67 -3.97
C THR A 51 5.30 7.54 -2.91
N VAL A 52 5.55 8.85 -3.01
CA VAL A 52 4.98 9.87 -2.12
C VAL A 52 3.54 10.24 -2.52
N TYR A 53 3.18 9.94 -3.77
CA TYR A 53 1.88 10.21 -4.38
C TYR A 53 1.32 8.92 -4.97
N PRO A 54 0.73 8.04 -4.15
CA PRO A 54 0.18 6.79 -4.62
C PRO A 54 -1.00 7.03 -5.58
N SER A 55 -1.08 6.21 -6.64
CA SER A 55 -2.20 6.25 -7.59
C SER A 55 -3.50 5.81 -6.91
N LYS A 56 -4.64 6.09 -7.57
CA LYS A 56 -5.96 5.66 -7.07
C LYS A 56 -6.02 4.15 -6.85
N ASP A 57 -5.49 3.36 -7.77
CA ASP A 57 -5.51 1.89 -7.68
C ASP A 57 -4.65 1.38 -6.53
N LEU A 58 -3.44 1.92 -6.38
CA LEU A 58 -2.56 1.57 -5.27
C LEU A 58 -3.21 1.94 -3.93
N LYS A 59 -3.87 3.09 -3.82
CA LYS A 59 -4.62 3.46 -2.60
C LYS A 59 -5.73 2.46 -2.28
N ASN A 60 -6.44 1.98 -3.30
CA ASN A 60 -7.48 0.96 -3.12
C ASN A 60 -6.88 -0.37 -2.67
N ASP A 61 -5.73 -0.79 -3.22
CA ASP A 61 -5.06 -2.02 -2.80
C ASP A 61 -4.56 -1.92 -1.35
N ILE A 62 -3.95 -0.79 -0.97
CA ILE A 62 -3.52 -0.53 0.41
C ILE A 62 -4.73 -0.58 1.36
N ALA A 63 -5.85 0.04 0.98
CA ALA A 63 -7.08 0.04 1.77
C ALA A 63 -7.57 -1.39 2.03
N SER A 64 -7.55 -2.22 0.99
CA SER A 64 -7.99 -3.61 1.08
C SER A 64 -7.10 -4.46 1.98
N ILE A 65 -5.78 -4.43 1.79
CA ILE A 65 -4.88 -5.31 2.56
C ILE A 65 -4.70 -4.86 4.01
N LEU A 66 -4.76 -3.55 4.28
CA LEU A 66 -4.64 -3.01 5.63
C LEU A 66 -5.98 -2.92 6.37
N ASN A 67 -7.09 -3.26 5.70
CA ASN A 67 -8.46 -3.08 6.16
C ASN A 67 -8.73 -1.65 6.66
N LEU A 68 -8.35 -0.67 5.84
CA LEU A 68 -8.49 0.76 6.11
C LEU A 68 -9.43 1.41 5.09
N SER A 69 -9.93 2.60 5.43
CA SER A 69 -10.59 3.45 4.44
C SER A 69 -9.56 4.16 3.54
N THR A 70 -9.93 4.42 2.29
CA THR A 70 -9.11 5.22 1.37
C THR A 70 -8.91 6.65 1.89
N CYS A 71 -9.91 7.21 2.58
CA CYS A 71 -9.80 8.51 3.25
C CYS A 71 -8.70 8.50 4.32
N SER A 72 -8.64 7.46 5.16
CA SER A 72 -7.59 7.33 6.17
C SER A 72 -6.19 7.23 5.57
N ILE A 73 -6.07 6.60 4.40
CA ILE A 73 -4.81 6.53 3.65
C ILE A 73 -4.46 7.92 3.10
N ASP A 74 -5.41 8.61 2.48
CA ASP A 74 -5.20 9.96 1.95
C ASP A 74 -4.74 10.92 3.06
N ASP A 75 -5.42 10.91 4.21
CA ASP A 75 -5.05 11.70 5.39
C ASP A 75 -3.63 11.37 5.87
N TRP A 76 -3.28 10.09 5.95
CA TRP A 76 -1.95 9.66 6.38
C TRP A 76 -0.86 10.15 5.41
N PHE A 77 -1.05 9.98 4.10
CA PHE A 77 -0.07 10.42 3.09
C PHE A 77 0.06 11.95 3.04
N VAL A 78 -1.04 12.70 3.23
CA VAL A 78 -1.01 14.16 3.36
C VAL A 78 -0.20 14.57 4.59
N ASN A 79 -0.45 13.94 5.74
CA ASN A 79 0.26 14.22 6.97
C ASN A 79 1.75 13.87 6.85
N GLU A 80 2.09 12.71 6.31
CA GLU A 80 3.47 12.26 6.14
C GLU A 80 4.26 13.21 5.21
N ARG A 81 3.63 13.71 4.13
CA ARG A 81 4.25 14.75 3.28
C ARG A 81 4.56 16.02 4.06
N LYS A 82 3.63 16.51 4.88
CA LYS A 82 3.85 17.72 5.70
C LYS A 82 5.03 17.54 6.67
N LEU A 83 5.23 16.32 7.18
CA LEU A 83 6.36 15.99 8.06
C LEU A 83 7.68 15.87 7.29
N CYS A 84 7.67 15.25 6.10
CA CYS A 84 8.87 15.00 5.29
C CYS A 84 9.35 16.17 4.42
N LEU A 85 8.53 17.19 4.16
CA LEU A 85 8.93 18.39 3.39
C LEU A 85 9.88 19.33 4.16
N ARG A 86 10.42 18.90 5.31
CA ARG A 86 11.61 19.51 5.91
C ARG A 86 12.84 19.11 5.07
N PRO A 87 13.72 20.06 4.70
CA PRO A 87 14.58 19.95 3.52
C PRO A 87 15.72 18.96 3.75
N SER A 88 15.48 17.70 3.42
CA SER A 88 16.54 16.76 3.09
C SER A 88 16.20 16.14 1.73
N THR A 89 16.66 16.87 0.72
CA THR A 89 17.11 16.40 -0.59
C THR A 89 17.10 14.88 -0.74
N THR A 90 16.30 14.36 -1.66
CA THR A 90 16.74 13.30 -2.59
C THR A 90 15.64 12.96 -3.58
N ASN A 91 16.04 13.01 -4.85
CA ASN A 91 15.39 12.46 -6.03
C ASN A 91 14.80 11.06 -5.73
N LYS A 92 13.52 10.97 -5.36
CA LYS A 92 12.83 9.68 -5.19
C LYS A 92 12.10 9.38 -6.48
N LEU A 93 12.72 8.52 -7.29
CA LEU A 93 12.13 7.92 -8.48
C LEU A 93 10.74 7.39 -8.15
N TYR A 94 9.73 7.86 -8.86
CA TYR A 94 8.35 7.39 -8.76
C TYR A 94 8.28 5.94 -9.23
N ALA A 95 8.50 4.99 -8.32
CA ALA A 95 8.38 3.58 -8.63
C ALA A 95 6.90 3.19 -8.67
N VAL A 96 6.46 2.55 -9.75
CA VAL A 96 5.15 1.89 -9.82
C VAL A 96 5.18 0.72 -8.82
N VAL A 97 4.37 0.82 -7.77
CA VAL A 97 4.21 -0.27 -6.80
C VAL A 97 3.13 -1.21 -7.32
N THR A 98 3.53 -2.42 -7.72
CA THR A 98 2.60 -3.44 -8.19
C THR A 98 1.87 -4.11 -7.01
N PRO A 99 0.68 -4.69 -7.22
CA PRO A 99 -0.03 -5.48 -6.21
C PRO A 99 0.85 -6.57 -5.55
N ARG A 100 1.65 -7.29 -6.33
CA ARG A 100 2.62 -8.27 -5.78
C ARG A 100 3.61 -7.62 -4.85
N LYS A 101 4.15 -6.45 -5.21
CA LYS A 101 5.12 -5.75 -4.36
C LYS A 101 4.49 -5.28 -3.06
N LEU A 102 3.24 -4.82 -3.12
CA LEU A 102 2.47 -4.46 -1.92
C LEU A 102 2.26 -5.66 -1.00
N LEU A 103 1.84 -6.80 -1.55
CA LEU A 103 1.65 -8.03 -0.78
C LEU A 103 2.96 -8.49 -0.12
N GLN A 104 4.09 -8.39 -0.83
CA GLN A 104 5.40 -8.68 -0.26
C GLN A 104 5.69 -7.80 0.96
N ILE A 105 5.51 -6.47 0.83
CA ILE A 105 5.75 -5.51 1.93
C ILE A 105 4.87 -5.83 3.15
N TYR A 106 3.61 -6.24 2.91
CA TYR A 106 2.70 -6.63 3.98
C TYR A 106 3.16 -7.92 4.69
N ASN A 107 3.58 -8.94 3.95
CA ASN A 107 4.10 -10.18 4.52
C ASN A 107 5.38 -9.94 5.32
N ASP A 108 6.29 -9.09 4.82
CA ASP A 108 7.48 -8.66 5.56
C ASP A 108 7.09 -8.04 6.91
N ALA A 109 6.04 -7.20 6.93
CA ALA A 109 5.55 -6.58 8.14
C ALA A 109 4.97 -7.61 9.13
N LEU A 110 4.19 -8.59 8.64
CA LEU A 110 3.67 -9.66 9.48
C LEU A 110 4.80 -10.48 10.11
N TYR A 111 5.80 -10.85 9.32
CA TYR A 111 6.96 -11.60 9.78
C TYR A 111 7.71 -10.86 10.90
N ILE A 112 7.87 -9.54 10.78
CA ILE A 112 8.59 -8.73 11.77
C ILE A 112 7.82 -8.58 13.08
N TYR A 113 6.48 -8.50 13.05
CA TYR A 113 5.69 -8.07 14.21
C TYR A 113 4.81 -9.16 14.85
N LEU A 114 4.69 -10.34 14.25
CA LEU A 114 3.87 -11.46 14.75
C LEU A 114 4.66 -12.76 15.00
N GLN A 115 5.99 -12.71 14.93
CA GLN A 115 6.87 -13.76 15.49
C GLN A 115 7.29 -13.39 16.92
#